data_AF-A0A8T3QW64-F1
#
_entry.id   AF-A0A8T3QW64-F1
#
_cell.length_a   1.000
_cell.length_b   1.000
_cell.length_c   1.000
_cell.angle_alpha   90.00
_cell.angle_beta   90.00
_cell.angle_gamma   90.00
#
_symmetry.space_group_name_H-M   'P 1'
#
loop_
_entity.id
_entity.type
_entity.pdbx_description
1 polymer ?
#
loop_
_entity_poly.entity_id
_entity_poly.type
_entity_poly.pdbx_seq_one_letter_code
_entity_poly.pdbx_strand_id
1 'polypeptide(L)'
;MEIMGIQIRTIVQDNVARRCDGCHGVIDGTPWRINLLDIVAAEKPVGWAERPMINPGPFQFDGDPACVRSWMAGKGYLFCRRSEVREIMRPISIPADRLGLCDGIHRDDHEFIPA
;
A
#
# COMPACT_ATOMS: atom_id res chain seq x y z
N MET A 1 -31.53 -8.57 13.31
CA MET A 1 -32.46 -9.38 12.48
C MET A 1 -33.28 -10.23 13.43
N GLU A 2 -34.59 -10.32 13.24
CA GLU A 2 -35.46 -11.16 14.08
C GLU A 2 -35.96 -12.35 13.25
N ILE A 3 -35.70 -13.57 13.74
CA ILE A 3 -36.22 -14.80 13.16
C ILE A 3 -36.95 -15.53 14.28
N MET A 4 -38.25 -15.81 14.10
CA MET A 4 -39.08 -16.60 15.02
C MET A 4 -39.11 -16.06 16.47
N GLY A 5 -39.13 -14.73 16.65
CA GLY A 5 -39.19 -14.11 17.99
C GLY A 5 -37.89 -14.16 18.80
N ILE A 6 -36.79 -14.59 18.19
CA ILE A 6 -35.45 -14.56 18.78
C ILE A 6 -34.66 -13.42 18.14
N GLN A 7 -34.22 -12.47 18.98
CA GLN A 7 -33.31 -11.40 18.60
C GLN A 7 -31.93 -11.99 18.29
N ILE A 8 -31.63 -12.16 17.00
CA ILE A 8 -30.28 -12.52 16.57
C ILE A 8 -29.45 -11.24 16.51
N ARG A 9 -28.60 -11.05 17.54
CA ARG A 9 -27.50 -10.06 17.54
C ARG A 9 -26.37 -10.56 16.66
N THR A 10 -26.62 -10.76 15.36
CA THR A 10 -25.55 -11.06 14.43
C THR A 10 -24.64 -9.84 14.42
N ILE A 11 -23.36 -10.02 14.73
CA ILE A 11 -22.34 -9.03 14.43
C ILE A 11 -22.30 -8.93 12.90
N VAL A 12 -22.91 -7.88 12.33
CA VAL A 12 -23.01 -7.69 10.86
C VAL A 12 -21.69 -7.18 10.27
N GLN A 13 -20.84 -6.58 11.09
CA GLN A 13 -19.46 -6.22 10.76
C GLN A 13 -18.54 -6.79 11.84
N ASP A 14 -17.67 -7.71 11.45
CA ASP A 14 -16.66 -8.28 12.33
C ASP A 14 -15.84 -7.16 13.01
N ASN A 15 -15.42 -7.35 14.27
CA ASN A 15 -14.64 -6.35 15.03
C ASN A 15 -13.24 -6.09 14.45
N VAL A 16 -12.91 -6.75 13.33
CA VAL A 16 -11.70 -6.52 12.56
C VAL A 16 -11.96 -5.36 11.60
N ALA A 17 -11.95 -4.15 12.16
CA ALA A 17 -11.94 -2.94 11.34
C ALA A 17 -10.73 -2.98 10.39
N ARG A 18 -10.98 -2.91 9.07
CA ARG A 18 -9.93 -2.69 8.06
C ARG A 18 -9.26 -1.37 8.39
N ARG A 19 -7.93 -1.37 8.46
CA ARG A 19 -7.15 -0.16 8.80
C ARG A 19 -6.32 0.28 7.62
N CYS A 20 -6.21 1.59 7.48
CA CYS A 20 -5.33 2.23 6.51
C CYS A 20 -3.87 1.99 6.90
N ASP A 21 -3.05 1.51 5.97
CA ASP A 21 -1.62 1.30 6.17
C ASP A 21 -0.83 2.61 6.35
N GLY A 22 -1.44 3.74 5.98
CA GLY A 22 -0.87 5.09 6.12
C GLY A 22 -1.20 5.76 7.45
N CYS A 23 -2.49 5.95 7.74
CA CYS A 23 -2.96 6.72 8.90
C CYS A 23 -3.40 5.84 10.08
N HIS A 24 -3.49 4.51 9.90
CA HIS A 24 -4.03 3.54 10.86
C HIS A 24 -5.49 3.74 11.28
N GLY A 25 -6.19 4.68 10.65
CA GLY A 25 -7.62 4.91 10.77
C GLY A 25 -8.44 3.72 10.25
N VAL A 26 -9.69 3.63 10.71
CA VAL A 26 -10.64 2.63 10.22
C VAL A 26 -11.13 3.06 8.85
N ILE A 27 -10.97 2.19 7.85
CA ILE A 27 -11.47 2.40 6.50
C ILE A 27 -12.97 2.08 6.49
N ASP A 28 -13.79 3.07 6.19
CA ASP A 28 -15.21 2.86 5.88
C ASP A 28 -15.39 2.49 4.40
N GLY A 29 -16.29 1.56 4.10
CA GLY A 29 -16.56 1.14 2.72
C GLY A 29 -15.45 0.25 2.09
N THR A 30 -15.11 0.51 0.82
CA THR A 30 -14.14 -0.30 0.06
C THR A 30 -12.76 0.35 0.11
N PRO A 31 -11.70 -0.35 0.58
CA PRO A 31 -10.36 0.20 0.66
C PRO A 31 -9.80 0.46 -0.74
N TRP A 32 -9.07 1.56 -0.87
CA TRP A 32 -8.22 1.75 -2.03
C TRP A 32 -6.99 0.85 -1.88
N ARG A 33 -6.69 0.07 -2.93
CA ARG A 33 -5.60 -0.90 -2.91
C ARG A 33 -4.50 -0.46 -3.85
N ILE A 34 -3.28 -0.48 -3.35
CA ILE A 34 -2.09 -0.22 -4.17
C ILE A 34 -1.28 -1.50 -4.28
N ASN A 35 -1.02 -1.86 -5.52
CA ASN A 35 -0.17 -2.96 -5.91
C ASN A 35 1.16 -2.38 -6.35
N LEU A 36 2.23 -2.84 -5.73
CA LEU A 36 3.57 -2.58 -6.23
C LEU A 36 3.88 -3.62 -7.30
N LEU A 37 3.96 -3.18 -8.56
CA LEU A 37 4.33 -4.05 -9.67
C LEU A 37 5.82 -4.31 -9.62
N ASP A 38 6.19 -5.35 -8.87
CA ASP A 38 7.58 -5.65 -8.57
C ASP A 38 8.27 -6.38 -9.74
N ILE A 39 8.69 -5.63 -10.76
CA ILE A 39 9.55 -6.14 -11.84
C ILE A 39 11.01 -6.33 -11.39
N VAL A 40 11.36 -5.89 -10.17
CA VAL A 40 12.71 -5.97 -9.60
C VAL A 40 12.77 -6.99 -8.45
N ALA A 41 11.70 -7.78 -8.24
CA ALA A 41 11.63 -8.79 -7.21
C ALA A 41 12.77 -9.80 -7.42
N ALA A 42 13.48 -10.13 -6.34
CA ALA A 42 14.38 -11.27 -6.39
C ALA A 42 13.54 -12.53 -6.67
N GLU A 43 13.89 -13.32 -7.70
CA GLU A 43 13.22 -14.59 -8.02
C GLU A 43 13.30 -15.59 -6.86
N LYS A 44 14.28 -15.41 -5.95
CA LYS A 44 14.46 -16.22 -4.76
C LYS A 44 13.62 -15.67 -3.60
N PRO A 45 12.81 -16.51 -2.91
CA PRO A 45 12.13 -16.08 -1.69
C PRO A 45 13.14 -15.67 -0.62
N VAL A 46 12.80 -14.65 0.16
CA VAL A 46 13.60 -14.26 1.33
C VAL A 46 13.64 -15.37 2.36
N GLY A 47 14.71 -15.39 3.18
CA GLY A 47 14.81 -16.32 4.30
C GLY A 47 13.65 -16.12 5.28
N TRP A 48 13.29 -17.18 6.02
CA TRP A 48 12.15 -17.13 6.95
C TRP A 48 12.29 -16.08 8.07
N ALA A 49 13.53 -15.70 8.41
CA ALA A 49 13.84 -14.68 9.41
C ALA A 49 14.04 -13.27 8.82
N GLU A 50 13.96 -13.15 7.50
CA GLU A 50 14.20 -11.89 6.78
C GLU A 50 12.89 -11.26 6.34
N ARG A 51 12.89 -9.94 6.20
CA ARG A 51 11.75 -9.21 5.63
C ARG A 51 11.99 -9.01 4.14
N PRO A 52 11.00 -9.27 3.29
CA PRO A 52 11.10 -8.92 1.88
C PRO A 52 11.26 -7.40 1.72
N MET A 53 12.19 -7.01 0.86
CA MET A 53 12.51 -5.61 0.56
C MET A 53 11.29 -4.86 0.03
N ILE A 54 10.51 -5.52 -0.83
CA ILE A 54 9.21 -5.05 -1.34
C ILE A 54 8.20 -6.13 -0.95
N ASN A 55 7.64 -6.03 0.26
CA ASN A 55 6.66 -7.03 0.71
C ASN A 55 5.40 -6.98 -0.19
N PRO A 56 4.87 -8.10 -0.71
CA PRO A 56 3.82 -8.06 -1.70
C PRO A 56 2.43 -7.96 -1.05
N GLY A 57 2.13 -6.82 -0.41
CA GLY A 57 0.77 -6.42 -0.06
C GLY A 57 -0.12 -7.47 0.64
N PRO A 58 -1.46 -7.33 0.58
CA PRO A 58 -2.20 -6.23 -0.05
C PRO A 58 -2.16 -4.95 0.81
N PHE A 59 -1.61 -3.85 0.26
CA PHE A 59 -1.64 -2.55 0.93
C PHE A 59 -3.00 -1.88 0.73
N GLN A 60 -3.61 -1.44 1.82
CA GLN A 60 -4.95 -0.89 1.86
C GLN A 60 -4.92 0.49 2.50
N PHE A 61 -5.53 1.44 1.81
CA PHE A 61 -5.55 2.84 2.21
C PHE A 61 -6.96 3.39 2.20
N ASP A 62 -7.13 4.48 2.93
CA ASP A 62 -8.20 5.43 2.63
C ASP A 62 -8.03 5.95 1.19
N GLY A 63 -9.07 6.51 0.60
CA GLY A 63 -9.00 7.10 -0.75
C GLY A 63 -8.12 8.35 -0.87
N ASP A 64 -7.33 8.68 0.15
CA ASP A 64 -6.41 9.82 0.17
C ASP A 64 -4.97 9.40 -0.21
N PRO A 65 -4.42 9.89 -1.33
CA PRO A 65 -3.02 9.72 -1.70
C PRO A 65 -1.99 10.05 -0.61
N ALA A 66 -2.31 10.97 0.32
CA ALA A 66 -1.41 11.32 1.41
C ALA A 66 -1.18 10.15 2.38
N CYS A 67 -2.16 9.25 2.54
CA CYS A 67 -1.99 8.05 3.35
C CYS A 67 -0.93 7.13 2.75
N VAL A 68 -0.91 7.01 1.43
CA VAL A 68 0.07 6.21 0.70
C VAL A 68 1.45 6.84 0.81
N ARG A 69 1.55 8.15 0.62
CA ARG A 69 2.82 8.87 0.77
C ARG A 69 3.39 8.74 2.19
N SER A 70 2.55 8.85 3.21
CA SER A 70 2.95 8.63 4.61
C SER A 70 3.47 7.21 4.85
N TRP A 71 2.78 6.21 4.28
CA TRP A 71 3.24 4.82 4.31
C TRP A 71 4.58 4.61 3.60
N MET A 72 4.76 5.21 2.41
CA MET A 72 6.02 5.18 1.67
C MET A 72 7.17 5.76 2.51
N ALA A 73 6.94 6.91 3.14
CA ALA A 73 7.92 7.56 4.01
C ALA A 73 8.29 6.65 5.20
N GLY A 74 7.30 6.02 5.84
CA GLY A 74 7.53 5.05 6.92
C GLY A 74 8.31 3.80 6.51
N LYS A 75 8.32 3.47 5.21
CA LYS A 75 9.13 2.39 4.62
C LYS A 75 10.49 2.87 4.09
N GLY A 76 10.74 4.18 4.07
CA GLY A 76 11.95 4.77 3.49
C GLY A 76 11.94 4.83 1.96
N TYR A 77 10.79 4.62 1.33
CA TYR A 77 10.65 4.75 -0.13
C TYR A 77 10.61 6.22 -0.55
N LEU A 78 11.12 6.50 -1.75
CA LEU A 78 11.02 7.81 -2.39
C LEU A 78 9.79 7.86 -3.30
N PHE A 79 9.25 9.06 -3.51
CA PHE A 79 8.15 9.31 -4.43
C PHE A 79 8.65 10.05 -5.67
N CYS A 80 8.25 9.61 -6.87
CA CYS A 80 8.51 10.37 -8.08
C CYS A 80 7.57 11.57 -8.13
N ARG A 81 8.08 12.81 -8.02
CA ARG A 81 7.24 14.02 -8.03
C ARG A 81 6.53 14.28 -9.36
N ARG A 82 6.92 13.55 -10.42
CA ARG A 82 6.30 13.59 -11.75
C ARG A 82 5.15 12.57 -11.89
N SER A 83 4.90 11.78 -10.85
CA SER A 83 3.85 10.75 -10.82
C SER A 83 2.67 11.15 -9.96
N GLU A 84 1.57 10.42 -10.10
CA GLU A 84 0.47 10.40 -9.13
C GLU A 84 0.44 9.07 -8.39
N VAL A 85 -0.14 9.06 -7.20
CA VAL A 85 -0.40 7.81 -6.49
C VAL A 85 -1.55 7.08 -7.18
N ARG A 86 -1.30 5.84 -7.60
CA ARG A 86 -2.25 5.01 -8.36
C ARG A 86 -2.33 3.60 -7.81
N GLU A 87 -3.37 2.86 -8.22
CA GLU A 87 -3.57 1.46 -7.85
C GLU A 87 -2.40 0.55 -8.24
N ILE A 88 -1.62 0.94 -9.25
CA ILE A 88 -0.39 0.27 -9.63
C ILE A 88 0.73 1.30 -9.55
N MET A 89 1.70 1.02 -8.68
CA MET A 89 2.96 1.77 -8.58
C MET A 89 4.11 0.84 -8.93
N ARG A 90 5.17 1.38 -9.54
CA ARG A 90 6.34 0.65 -9.99
C ARG A 90 7.54 1.03 -9.13
N PRO A 91 8.24 0.06 -8.53
CA PRO A 91 9.51 0.29 -7.87
C PRO A 91 10.61 0.53 -8.91
N ILE A 92 11.42 1.56 -8.66
CA ILE A 92 12.61 1.91 -9.43
C ILE A 92 13.79 1.84 -8.46
N SER A 93 14.80 1.07 -8.83
CA SER A 93 16.03 0.95 -8.05
C SER A 93 16.86 2.23 -8.20
N ILE A 94 17.33 2.75 -7.07
CA ILE A 94 18.13 3.97 -6.96
C ILE A 94 19.44 3.61 -6.24
N PRO A 95 20.57 4.27 -6.55
CA PRO A 95 21.83 4.04 -5.83
C PRO A 95 21.68 4.03 -4.30
N ALA A 96 22.58 3.29 -3.64
CA ALA A 96 22.56 3.03 -2.19
C ALA A 96 21.37 2.17 -1.71
N ASP A 97 20.94 1.21 -2.55
CA ASP A 97 19.90 0.22 -2.23
C ASP A 97 18.56 0.84 -1.81
N ARG A 98 18.23 2.00 -2.40
CA ARG A 98 16.98 2.72 -2.15
C ARG A 98 15.98 2.43 -3.26
N LEU A 99 14.70 2.54 -2.91
CA LEU A 99 13.60 2.37 -3.84
C LEU A 99 12.81 3.66 -3.99
N GLY A 100 12.57 4.06 -5.23
CA GLY A 100 11.57 5.07 -5.57
C GLY A 100 10.34 4.44 -6.19
N LEU A 101 9.16 4.95 -5.89
CA LEU A 101 7.90 4.50 -6.50
C LEU A 101 7.39 5.54 -7.50
N CYS A 102 6.98 5.06 -8.67
CA CYS A 102 6.42 5.87 -9.76
C CYS A 102 5.20 5.17 -10.38
N ASP A 103 4.24 5.91 -10.91
CA ASP A 103 3.11 5.35 -11.67
C ASP A 103 3.51 4.76 -13.04
N GLY A 104 4.68 5.16 -13.56
CA GLY A 104 5.19 4.75 -14.87
C GLY A 104 4.40 5.32 -16.05
N ILE A 105 3.61 6.38 -15.87
CA ILE A 105 2.86 7.03 -16.95
C ILE A 105 3.74 8.06 -17.68
N HIS A 106 4.55 8.82 -16.95
CA HIS A 106 5.43 9.81 -17.55
C HIS A 106 6.57 9.15 -18.34
N ARG A 107 7.09 9.86 -19.35
CA ARG A 107 8.17 9.39 -20.23
C ARG A 107 9.49 10.12 -20.03
N ASP A 108 9.52 11.10 -19.14
CA ASP A 108 10.72 11.87 -18.79
C ASP A 108 11.51 11.21 -17.65
N ASP A 109 12.68 11.77 -17.35
CA ASP A 109 13.51 11.32 -16.24
C ASP A 109 12.77 11.40 -14.90
N HIS A 110 12.99 10.39 -14.05
CA HIS A 110 12.41 10.35 -12.72
C HIS A 110 13.05 11.41 -11.82
N GLU A 111 12.21 12.03 -10.99
CA GLU A 111 12.66 12.95 -9.96
C GLU A 111 12.14 12.51 -8.61
N PHE A 112 13.01 11.84 -7.87
CA PHE A 112 12.68 11.23 -6.59
C PHE A 112 12.88 12.20 -5.44
N ILE A 113 11.81 12.39 -4.67
CA ILE A 113 11.78 13.20 -3.45
C ILE A 113 11.36 12.31 -2.27
N PRO A 114 11.70 12.69 -1.02
CA PRO A 114 11.08 12.07 0.15
C PRO A 114 9.55 12.07 0.01
N ALA A 115 8.92 10.93 0.28
CA ALA A 115 7.49 10.73 0.11
C ALA A 115 6.66 11.58 1.08
#